data_AF-A0A0G1H342-F1
#
_entry.id   AF-A0A0G1H342-F1
#
_cell.length_a   1.000
_cell.length_b   1.000
_cell.length_c   1.000
_cell.angle_alpha   90.00
_cell.angle_beta   90.00
_cell.angle_gamma   90.00
#
_symmetry.space_group_name_H-M   'P 1'
#
loop_
_entity.id
_entity.type
_entity.pdbx_description
1 polymer ?
#
loop_
_entity_poly.entity_id
_entity_poly.type
_entity_poly.pdbx_seq_one_letter_code
_entity_poly.pdbx_strand_id
1 'polypeptide(L)'
;MIFHNNEIAQSEAATGKEPFVKYWLHRAHLQISGEKIAKSEGNVVYLSQIIEKGFSPLAFRYLLLNSHYRTPTNFTWEALEAAQNAYRRLKETFSGLIRTNSRIVESYKKEFEEAIENDLNTPEALAVVWKLVKEENVSPADKRTTLLDFDQVLGLDLENNEFEINDIPKEIDRLRIELDNARKETDFAKSDEIRQKLNEKGYEVKNTPGGSVLGRLP
;
A
#
# COMPACT_ATOMS: atom_id res chain seq x y z
N MET A 1 20.55 -9.77 -20.40
CA MET A 1 19.77 -8.93 -21.34
C MET A 1 19.89 -9.52 -22.75
N ILE A 2 19.53 -10.80 -22.93
CA ILE A 2 19.65 -11.51 -24.24
C ILE A 2 18.31 -11.46 -24.99
N PHE A 3 17.20 -11.47 -24.25
CA PHE A 3 15.85 -11.57 -24.79
C PHE A 3 15.47 -10.38 -25.69
N HIS A 4 15.56 -9.14 -25.21
CA HIS A 4 15.19 -7.95 -26.02
C HIS A 4 16.05 -7.79 -27.28
N ASN A 5 17.35 -8.12 -27.21
CA ASN A 5 18.21 -8.05 -28.40
C ASN A 5 17.75 -9.02 -29.50
N ASN A 6 17.26 -10.20 -29.11
CA ASN A 6 16.69 -11.16 -30.05
C ASN A 6 15.35 -10.66 -30.61
N GLU A 7 14.50 -10.04 -29.78
CA GLU A 7 13.23 -9.46 -30.24
C GLU A 7 13.44 -8.32 -31.25
N ILE A 8 14.41 -7.44 -30.99
CA ILE A 8 14.82 -6.38 -31.91
C ILE A 8 15.25 -6.98 -33.25
N ALA A 9 16.21 -7.92 -33.22
CA ALA A 9 16.74 -8.54 -34.43
C ALA A 9 15.66 -9.25 -35.26
N GLN A 10 14.74 -9.98 -34.60
CA GLN A 10 13.64 -10.67 -35.28
C GLN A 10 12.64 -9.69 -35.90
N SER A 11 12.25 -8.66 -35.15
CA SER A 11 11.21 -7.71 -35.59
C SER A 11 11.70 -6.79 -36.69
N GLU A 12 12.93 -6.28 -36.58
CA GLU A 12 13.52 -5.38 -37.58
C GLU A 12 13.84 -6.13 -38.87
N ALA A 13 14.37 -7.36 -38.79
CA ALA A 13 14.63 -8.17 -39.97
C ALA A 13 13.35 -8.59 -40.70
N ALA A 14 12.28 -8.92 -39.97
CA ALA A 14 11.02 -9.34 -40.58
C ALA A 14 10.22 -8.18 -41.19
N THR A 15 10.34 -6.97 -40.62
CA THR A 15 9.51 -5.82 -41.03
C THR A 15 10.25 -4.78 -41.86
N GLY A 16 11.58 -4.77 -41.83
CA GLY A 16 12.42 -3.73 -42.45
C GLY A 16 12.28 -2.35 -41.81
N LYS A 17 11.64 -2.23 -40.64
CA LYS A 17 11.43 -0.95 -39.94
C LYS A 17 12.44 -0.80 -38.80
N GLU A 18 13.21 0.29 -38.82
CA GLU A 18 14.22 0.59 -37.81
C GLU A 18 14.13 2.06 -37.34
N PRO A 19 14.10 2.35 -36.02
CA PRO A 19 13.93 1.36 -34.95
C PRO A 19 12.50 0.79 -34.93
N PHE A 20 12.35 -0.51 -34.66
CA PHE A 20 11.01 -1.11 -34.50
C PHE A 20 10.28 -0.56 -33.26
N VAL A 21 11.03 -0.30 -32.18
CA VAL A 21 10.55 0.30 -30.92
C VAL A 21 11.45 1.47 -30.54
N LYS A 22 10.85 2.63 -30.25
CA LYS A 22 11.58 3.87 -29.95
C LYS A 22 12.07 3.97 -28.49
N TYR A 23 11.35 3.36 -27.56
CA TYR A 23 11.65 3.44 -26.13
C TYR A 23 11.51 2.05 -25.49
N TRP A 24 12.55 1.63 -24.80
CA TRP A 24 12.58 0.40 -24.01
C TRP A 24 12.70 0.77 -22.53
N LEU A 25 11.71 0.40 -21.74
CA LEU A 25 11.73 0.64 -20.30
C LEU A 25 12.15 -0.65 -19.59
N HIS A 26 13.24 -0.57 -18.84
CA HIS A 26 13.72 -1.67 -18.01
C HIS A 26 13.63 -1.26 -16.55
N ARG A 27 12.94 -2.09 -15.75
CA ARG A 27 12.95 -1.93 -14.30
C ARG A 27 14.18 -2.57 -13.68
N ALA A 28 14.66 -1.98 -12.59
CA ALA A 28 15.65 -2.61 -11.73
C ALA A 28 15.07 -3.84 -11.03
N HIS A 29 15.97 -4.75 -10.65
CA HIS A 29 15.60 -5.92 -9.87
C HIS A 29 15.25 -5.54 -8.43
N LEU A 30 14.26 -6.25 -7.88
CA LEU A 30 14.06 -6.30 -6.44
C LEU A 30 15.13 -7.22 -5.84
N GLN A 31 15.72 -6.80 -4.73
CA GLN A 31 16.61 -7.61 -3.89
C GLN A 31 15.83 -8.05 -2.64
N ILE A 32 16.20 -9.17 -2.04
CA ILE A 32 15.68 -9.61 -0.74
C ILE A 32 16.88 -9.69 0.21
N SER A 33 16.85 -8.89 1.28
CA SER A 33 17.94 -8.82 2.26
C SER A 33 19.33 -8.58 1.64
N GLY A 34 19.41 -7.78 0.57
CA GLY A 34 20.64 -7.45 -0.15
C GLY A 34 21.05 -8.45 -1.23
N GLU A 35 20.37 -9.59 -1.34
CA GLU A 35 20.61 -10.60 -2.38
C GLU A 35 19.60 -10.48 -3.51
N LYS A 36 19.99 -10.87 -4.73
CA LYS A 36 19.06 -10.87 -5.86
C LYS A 36 18.06 -12.02 -5.70
N ILE A 37 16.78 -11.78 -5.98
CA ILE A 37 15.78 -12.85 -5.98
C ILE A 37 16.11 -13.87 -7.07
N ALA A 38 16.38 -15.11 -6.67
CA ALA A 38 16.61 -16.23 -7.57
C ALA A 38 15.91 -17.49 -7.06
N LYS A 39 15.12 -18.16 -7.93
CA LYS A 39 14.47 -19.44 -7.60
C LYS A 39 15.47 -20.50 -7.12
N SER A 40 16.70 -20.46 -7.62
CA SER A 40 17.79 -21.37 -7.25
C SER A 40 18.38 -21.11 -5.86
N GLU A 41 18.25 -19.90 -5.32
CA GLU A 41 18.80 -19.51 -4.01
C GLU A 41 17.77 -19.69 -2.88
N GLY A 42 16.53 -20.08 -3.20
CA GLY A 42 15.47 -20.30 -2.21
C GLY A 42 14.98 -19.02 -1.52
N ASN A 43 15.50 -17.85 -1.89
CA ASN A 43 15.21 -16.54 -1.30
C ASN A 43 13.98 -15.84 -1.91
N VAL A 44 13.01 -16.59 -2.42
CA VAL A 44 11.81 -16.04 -3.08
C VAL A 44 10.73 -15.76 -2.04
N VAL A 45 10.19 -14.53 -2.07
CA VAL A 45 8.98 -14.16 -1.32
C VAL A 45 7.80 -14.07 -2.29
N TYR A 46 6.78 -14.87 -2.03
CA TYR A 46 5.52 -14.85 -2.77
C TYR A 46 4.53 -13.86 -2.15
N LEU A 47 3.65 -13.30 -2.98
CA LEU A 47 2.57 -12.44 -2.50
C LEU A 47 1.65 -13.17 -1.49
N SER A 48 1.45 -14.48 -1.64
CA SER A 48 0.71 -15.28 -0.67
C SER A 48 1.36 -15.25 0.72
N GLN A 49 2.69 -15.28 0.81
CA GLN A 49 3.41 -15.21 2.09
C GLN A 49 3.31 -13.82 2.73
N ILE A 50 3.27 -12.76 1.92
CA ILE A 50 3.00 -11.39 2.39
C ILE A 50 1.62 -11.34 3.05
N ILE A 51 0.59 -11.87 2.38
CA ILE A 51 -0.79 -11.93 2.88
C ILE A 51 -0.89 -12.81 4.14
N GLU A 52 -0.28 -14.00 4.13
CA GLU A 52 -0.28 -14.93 5.26
C GLU A 52 0.35 -14.33 6.52
N LYS A 53 1.33 -13.43 6.35
CA LYS A 53 1.97 -12.68 7.45
C LYS A 53 1.15 -11.46 7.92
N GLY A 54 -0.03 -11.23 7.37
CA GLY A 54 -0.90 -10.11 7.76
C GLY A 54 -0.48 -8.77 7.17
N PHE A 55 0.20 -8.78 6.03
CA PHE A 55 0.48 -7.59 5.26
C PHE A 55 -0.48 -7.44 4.09
N SER A 56 -0.97 -6.21 3.89
CA SER A 56 -1.79 -5.88 2.73
C SER A 56 -0.98 -5.94 1.43
N PRO A 57 -1.53 -6.51 0.34
CA PRO A 57 -0.95 -6.39 -1.00
C PRO A 57 -0.72 -4.93 -1.42
N LEU A 58 -1.55 -3.99 -0.96
CA LEU A 58 -1.40 -2.57 -1.26
C LEU A 58 -0.30 -1.91 -0.43
N ALA A 59 0.04 -2.45 0.75
CA ALA A 59 1.26 -2.06 1.46
C ALA A 59 2.51 -2.44 0.67
N PHE A 60 2.51 -3.62 0.02
CA PHE A 60 3.59 -3.99 -0.89
C PHE A 60 3.64 -3.10 -2.13
N ARG A 61 2.49 -2.75 -2.72
CA ARG A 61 2.43 -1.76 -3.80
C ARG A 61 3.01 -0.41 -3.35
N TYR A 62 2.61 0.08 -2.18
CA TYR A 62 3.12 1.30 -1.60
C TYR A 62 4.65 1.24 -1.38
N LEU A 63 5.17 0.10 -0.89
CA LEU A 63 6.62 -0.13 -0.78
C LEU A 63 7.33 0.06 -2.13
N LEU A 64 6.80 -0.52 -3.20
CA LEU A 64 7.39 -0.41 -4.53
C LEU A 64 7.37 1.03 -5.08
N LEU A 65 6.32 1.80 -4.77
CA LEU A 65 6.22 3.22 -5.16
C LEU A 65 7.21 4.13 -4.41
N ASN A 66 7.77 3.69 -3.28
CA ASN A 66 8.81 4.46 -2.56
C ASN A 66 10.20 4.39 -3.24
N SER A 67 10.33 3.67 -4.35
CA SER A 67 11.58 3.60 -5.12
C SER A 67 11.32 3.87 -6.59
N HIS A 68 12.22 4.62 -7.22
CA HIS A 68 12.18 4.81 -8.67
C HIS A 68 12.32 3.44 -9.37
N TYR A 69 11.56 3.20 -10.45
CA TYR A 69 11.51 1.88 -11.09
C TYR A 69 12.87 1.39 -11.63
N ARG A 70 13.79 2.33 -11.87
CA ARG A 70 15.18 2.09 -12.33
C ARG A 70 16.20 1.93 -11.20
N THR A 71 15.79 2.12 -9.95
CA THR A 71 16.66 1.97 -8.79
C THR A 71 16.43 0.61 -8.15
N PRO A 72 17.47 -0.19 -7.86
CA PRO A 72 17.32 -1.43 -7.12
C PRO A 72 16.65 -1.18 -5.77
N THR A 73 15.52 -1.84 -5.53
CA THR A 73 14.81 -1.79 -4.25
C THR A 73 15.18 -3.02 -3.45
N ASN A 74 15.51 -2.83 -2.17
CA ASN A 74 15.71 -3.94 -1.25
C ASN A 74 14.42 -4.22 -0.48
N PHE A 75 13.87 -5.41 -0.66
CA PHE A 75 12.77 -5.91 0.14
C PHE A 75 13.30 -6.48 1.45
N THR A 76 12.77 -5.98 2.56
CA THR A 76 12.88 -6.59 3.88
C THR A 76 11.50 -6.57 4.53
N TRP A 77 11.28 -7.42 5.54
CA TRP A 77 10.02 -7.43 6.26
C TRP A 77 9.80 -6.12 7.02
N GLU A 78 10.86 -5.52 7.53
CA GLU A 78 10.86 -4.23 8.23
C GLU A 78 10.48 -3.08 7.27
N ALA A 79 11.02 -3.11 6.04
CA ALA A 79 10.64 -2.13 5.01
C ALA A 79 9.17 -2.25 4.61
N LEU A 80 8.67 -3.48 4.48
CA LEU A 80 7.26 -3.74 4.19
C LEU A 80 6.36 -3.30 5.37
N GLU A 81 6.77 -3.52 6.61
CA GLU A 81 6.06 -3.05 7.79
C GLU A 81 5.99 -1.52 7.86
N ALA A 82 7.11 -0.84 7.61
CA ALA A 82 7.13 0.62 7.51
C ALA A 82 6.19 1.14 6.39
N ALA A 83 6.20 0.49 5.23
CA ALA A 83 5.30 0.81 4.12
C ALA A 83 3.83 0.60 4.50
N GLN A 84 3.50 -0.51 5.19
CA GLN A 84 2.15 -0.78 5.69
C GLN A 84 1.68 0.29 6.68
N ASN A 85 2.54 0.73 7.60
CA ASN A 85 2.20 1.77 8.57
C ASN A 85 1.96 3.13 7.88
N ALA A 86 2.82 3.50 6.92
CA ALA A 86 2.64 4.73 6.14
C ALA A 86 1.35 4.70 5.31
N TYR A 87 1.10 3.58 4.61
CA TYR A 87 -0.11 3.37 3.83
C TYR A 87 -1.38 3.45 4.69
N ARG A 88 -1.38 2.80 5.86
CA ARG A 88 -2.51 2.84 6.81
C ARG A 88 -2.79 4.27 7.27
N ARG A 89 -1.75 5.02 7.65
CA ARG A 89 -1.88 6.42 8.04
C ARG A 89 -2.47 7.28 6.92
N LEU A 90 -2.08 7.04 5.68
CA LEU A 90 -2.64 7.73 4.51
C LEU A 90 -4.14 7.42 4.38
N LYS A 91 -4.54 6.15 4.47
CA LYS A 91 -5.96 5.76 4.43
C LYS A 91 -6.79 6.33 5.57
N GLU A 92 -6.28 6.26 6.80
CA GLU A 92 -6.96 6.81 7.98
C GLU A 92 -7.16 8.31 7.82
N THR A 93 -6.12 9.01 7.37
CA THR A 93 -6.20 10.45 7.12
C THR A 93 -7.22 10.76 6.02
N PHE A 94 -7.17 10.03 4.90
CA PHE A 94 -8.12 10.16 3.80
C PHE A 94 -9.56 9.89 4.24
N SER A 95 -9.78 8.86 5.07
CA SER A 95 -11.09 8.47 5.60
C SER A 95 -11.70 9.53 6.51
N GLY A 96 -10.86 10.29 7.22
CA GLY A 96 -11.26 11.44 8.04
C GLY A 96 -11.62 12.70 7.23
N LEU A 97 -11.35 12.73 5.92
CA LEU A 97 -11.69 13.88 5.07
C LEU A 97 -13.18 13.89 4.70
N ILE A 98 -13.71 15.09 4.47
CA ILE A 98 -15.13 15.30 4.15
C ILE A 98 -15.44 14.68 2.78
N ARG A 99 -16.43 13.79 2.76
CA ARG A 99 -16.97 13.16 1.55
C ARG A 99 -17.94 14.11 0.84
N THR A 100 -17.39 15.04 0.09
CA THR A 100 -18.15 15.88 -0.84
C THR A 100 -17.34 16.06 -2.11
N ASN A 101 -18.04 16.19 -3.24
CA ASN A 101 -17.40 16.63 -4.48
C ASN A 101 -16.89 18.06 -4.27
N SER A 102 -15.63 18.26 -4.58
CA SER A 102 -14.97 19.56 -4.49
C SER A 102 -14.06 19.77 -5.69
N ARG A 103 -13.17 20.76 -5.64
CA ARG A 103 -12.22 21.01 -6.72
C ARG A 103 -10.89 20.31 -6.47
N ILE A 104 -10.19 19.99 -7.54
CA ILE A 104 -8.79 19.60 -7.50
C ILE A 104 -7.94 20.84 -7.21
N VAL A 105 -6.93 20.71 -6.36
CA VAL A 105 -5.98 21.78 -6.07
C VAL A 105 -4.89 21.79 -7.14
N GLU A 106 -5.07 22.65 -8.14
CA GLU A 106 -4.26 22.65 -9.37
C GLU A 106 -2.74 22.75 -9.13
N SER A 107 -2.31 23.50 -8.11
CA SER A 107 -0.88 23.61 -7.79
C SER A 107 -0.27 22.26 -7.40
N TYR A 108 -0.98 21.47 -6.59
CA TYR A 108 -0.53 20.15 -6.19
C TYR A 108 -0.66 19.14 -7.31
N LYS A 109 -1.69 19.25 -8.15
CA LYS A 109 -1.83 18.43 -9.34
C LYS A 109 -0.65 18.62 -10.29
N LYS A 110 -0.29 19.86 -10.57
CA LYS A 110 0.87 20.17 -11.40
C LYS A 110 2.17 19.61 -10.82
N GLU A 111 2.42 19.78 -9.52
CA GLU A 111 3.61 19.19 -8.87
C GLU A 111 3.62 17.65 -8.98
N PHE A 112 2.46 17.01 -8.85
CA PHE A 112 2.32 15.56 -9.01
C PHE A 112 2.58 15.10 -10.45
N GLU A 113 2.01 15.80 -11.43
CA GLU A 113 2.21 15.53 -12.86
C GLU A 113 3.69 15.71 -13.23
N GLU A 114 4.34 16.80 -12.81
CA GLU A 114 5.76 17.04 -13.04
C GLU A 114 6.64 15.88 -12.50
N ALA A 115 6.29 15.33 -11.33
CA ALA A 115 6.98 14.16 -10.78
C ALA A 115 6.79 12.90 -11.65
N ILE A 116 5.58 12.64 -12.15
CA ILE A 116 5.29 11.48 -12.99
C ILE A 116 5.91 11.65 -14.39
N GLU A 117 5.88 12.85 -14.96
CA GLU A 117 6.48 13.18 -16.26
C GLU A 117 8.00 13.10 -16.24
N ASN A 118 8.61 13.29 -15.07
CA ASN A 118 10.02 13.07 -14.83
C ASN A 118 10.35 11.56 -14.67
N ASP A 119 10.28 10.81 -15.78
CA ASP A 119 10.61 9.37 -15.84
C ASP A 119 9.85 8.51 -14.81
N LEU A 120 8.56 8.78 -14.58
CA LEU A 120 7.71 8.03 -13.64
C LEU A 120 8.26 8.05 -12.20
N ASN A 121 8.68 9.23 -11.71
CA ASN A 121 9.25 9.41 -10.37
C ASN A 121 8.18 9.30 -9.26
N THR A 122 7.73 8.07 -9.03
CA THR A 122 6.73 7.73 -8.02
C THR A 122 7.14 8.08 -6.57
N PRO A 123 8.41 8.03 -6.15
CA PRO A 123 8.82 8.56 -4.84
C PRO A 123 8.51 10.04 -4.66
N GLU A 124 8.77 10.85 -5.69
CA GLU A 124 8.50 12.29 -5.68
C GLU A 124 6.99 12.56 -5.72
N ALA A 125 6.24 11.80 -6.52
CA ALA A 125 4.79 11.85 -6.53
C ALA A 125 4.18 11.52 -5.14
N LEU A 126 4.71 10.52 -4.44
CA LEU A 126 4.32 10.22 -3.04
C LEU A 126 4.70 11.35 -2.08
N ALA A 127 5.82 12.05 -2.32
CA ALA A 127 6.16 13.23 -1.52
C ALA A 127 5.11 14.34 -1.68
N VAL A 128 4.60 14.57 -2.90
CA VAL A 128 3.51 15.52 -3.17
C VAL A 128 2.21 15.10 -2.47
N VAL A 129 1.87 13.80 -2.46
CA VAL A 129 0.73 13.25 -1.69
C VAL A 129 0.84 13.66 -0.21
N TRP A 130 1.99 13.39 0.42
CA TRP A 130 2.17 13.71 1.84
C TRP A 130 2.25 15.21 2.12
N LYS A 131 2.76 16.00 1.17
CA LYS A 131 2.73 17.47 1.23
C LYS A 131 1.29 17.97 1.29
N LEU A 132 0.42 17.51 0.39
CA LEU A 132 -1.01 17.86 0.36
C LEU A 132 -1.74 17.40 1.62
N VAL A 133 -1.48 16.18 2.09
CA VAL A 133 -2.08 15.64 3.32
C VAL A 133 -1.84 16.58 4.51
N LYS A 134 -0.61 17.12 4.63
CA LYS A 134 -0.18 17.99 5.73
C LYS A 134 -0.56 19.47 5.57
N GLU A 135 -1.02 19.90 4.40
CA GLU A 135 -1.30 21.31 4.10
C GLU A 135 -2.50 21.86 4.87
N GLU A 136 -2.33 22.84 5.74
CA GLU A 136 -3.43 23.36 6.57
C GLU A 136 -4.36 24.30 5.80
N ASN A 137 -3.86 24.96 4.73
CA ASN A 137 -4.62 25.97 3.99
C ASN A 137 -5.55 25.37 2.90
N VAL A 138 -5.56 24.05 2.75
CA VAL A 138 -6.43 23.36 1.79
C VAL A 138 -7.60 22.71 2.54
N SER A 139 -8.81 22.97 2.07
CA SER A 139 -10.02 22.41 2.68
C SER A 139 -9.99 20.88 2.67
N PRO A 140 -10.56 20.19 3.69
CA PRO A 140 -10.60 18.72 3.70
C PRO A 140 -11.25 18.11 2.45
N ALA A 141 -12.25 18.78 1.88
CA ALA A 141 -12.95 18.36 0.67
C ALA A 141 -12.08 18.46 -0.59
N ASP A 142 -11.32 19.56 -0.74
CA ASP A 142 -10.38 19.75 -1.85
C ASP A 142 -9.22 18.74 -1.76
N LYS A 143 -8.69 18.49 -0.54
CA LYS A 143 -7.69 17.44 -0.31
C LYS A 143 -8.21 16.08 -0.77
N ARG A 144 -9.42 15.70 -0.33
CA ARG A 144 -10.00 14.39 -0.67
C ARG A 144 -10.14 14.23 -2.18
N THR A 145 -10.68 15.23 -2.85
CA THR A 145 -10.89 15.22 -4.31
C THR A 145 -9.55 15.10 -5.05
N THR A 146 -8.55 15.87 -4.62
CA THR A 146 -7.21 15.84 -5.23
C THR A 146 -6.48 14.51 -4.98
N LEU A 147 -6.60 13.94 -3.78
CA LEU A 147 -6.01 12.63 -3.47
C LEU A 147 -6.63 11.50 -4.29
N LEU A 148 -7.94 11.56 -4.58
CA LEU A 148 -8.58 10.62 -5.50
C LEU A 148 -8.09 10.79 -6.94
N ASP A 149 -7.79 12.01 -7.37
CA ASP A 149 -7.17 12.26 -8.68
C ASP A 149 -5.80 11.57 -8.77
N PHE A 150 -4.97 11.73 -7.73
CA PHE A 150 -3.65 11.08 -7.67
C PHE A 150 -3.75 9.56 -7.59
N ASP A 151 -4.78 9.05 -6.91
CA ASP A 151 -4.99 7.61 -6.74
C ASP A 151 -5.31 6.88 -8.05
N GLN A 152 -5.81 7.58 -9.08
CA GLN A 152 -5.97 7.01 -10.42
C GLN A 152 -4.63 6.57 -11.04
N VAL A 153 -3.53 7.21 -10.64
CA VAL A 153 -2.17 6.85 -11.07
C VAL A 153 -1.52 5.90 -10.07
N LEU A 154 -1.61 6.21 -8.78
CA LEU A 154 -0.93 5.45 -7.74
C LEU A 154 -1.58 4.09 -7.47
N GLY A 155 -2.90 3.95 -7.66
CA GLY A 155 -3.65 2.70 -7.46
C GLY A 155 -3.54 2.15 -6.04
N LEU A 156 -3.60 3.04 -5.05
CA LEU A 156 -3.56 2.73 -3.61
C LEU A 156 -4.95 2.43 -3.04
N ASP A 157 -6.01 2.58 -3.84
CA ASP A 157 -7.39 2.23 -3.49
C ASP A 157 -7.82 2.93 -2.19
N LEU A 158 -7.72 4.26 -2.18
CA LEU A 158 -7.99 5.07 -0.99
C LEU A 158 -9.48 5.06 -0.61
N GLU A 159 -10.38 4.83 -1.57
CA GLU A 159 -11.83 4.89 -1.35
C GLU A 159 -12.41 3.64 -0.70
N ASN A 160 -11.87 2.45 -0.99
CA ASN A 160 -12.40 1.21 -0.42
C ASN A 160 -11.93 1.01 1.01
N ASN A 161 -12.86 0.96 1.96
CA ASN A 161 -12.54 0.72 3.37
C ASN A 161 -12.37 -0.78 3.73
N GLU A 162 -12.21 -1.69 2.75
CA GLU A 162 -12.10 -3.14 2.99
C GLU A 162 -10.87 -3.58 3.81
N PHE A 163 -10.01 -2.64 4.19
CA PHE A 163 -8.92 -2.84 5.14
C PHE A 163 -9.36 -3.37 6.52
N GLU A 164 -10.64 -3.29 6.86
CA GLU A 164 -11.12 -3.76 8.17
C GLU A 164 -11.37 -5.27 8.26
N ILE A 165 -11.48 -6.01 7.15
CA ILE A 165 -11.94 -7.42 7.20
C ILE A 165 -10.85 -8.44 6.86
N ASN A 166 -9.85 -8.09 6.04
CA ASN A 166 -8.85 -9.06 5.54
C ASN A 166 -7.43 -8.91 6.14
N ASP A 167 -7.13 -7.82 6.86
CA ASP A 167 -5.81 -7.52 7.44
C ASP A 167 -5.66 -7.91 8.92
N ILE A 168 -6.70 -8.50 9.50
CA ILE A 168 -6.67 -9.06 10.84
C ILE A 168 -6.12 -10.49 10.70
N PRO A 169 -4.95 -10.83 11.27
CA PRO A 169 -4.46 -12.20 11.27
C PRO A 169 -5.56 -13.14 11.78
N LYS A 170 -5.73 -14.31 11.17
CA LYS A 170 -6.82 -15.25 11.54
C LYS A 170 -6.89 -15.54 13.04
N GLU A 171 -5.76 -15.49 13.74
CA GLU A 171 -5.68 -15.61 15.19
C GLU A 171 -6.34 -14.45 15.93
N ILE A 172 -6.14 -13.21 15.47
CA ILE A 172 -6.74 -12.00 16.03
C ILE A 172 -8.25 -11.96 15.75
N ASP A 173 -8.69 -12.40 14.56
CA ASP A 173 -10.12 -12.47 14.24
C ASP A 173 -10.83 -13.56 15.08
N ARG A 174 -10.14 -14.68 15.35
CA ARG A 174 -10.63 -15.68 16.32
C ARG A 174 -10.79 -15.09 17.72
N LEU A 175 -9.80 -14.33 18.20
CA LEU A 175 -9.90 -13.64 19.48
C LEU A 175 -11.04 -12.62 19.50
N ARG A 176 -11.30 -11.92 18.39
CA ARG A 176 -12.46 -11.02 18.25
C ARG A 176 -13.79 -11.76 18.37
N ILE A 177 -13.92 -12.91 17.70
CA ILE A 177 -15.12 -13.76 17.76
C ILE A 177 -15.33 -14.33 19.17
N GLU A 178 -14.25 -14.79 19.81
CA GLU A 178 -14.29 -15.26 21.21
C GLU A 178 -14.70 -14.14 22.18
N LEU A 179 -14.22 -12.92 21.96
CA LEU A 179 -14.62 -11.75 22.74
C LEU A 179 -16.12 -11.45 22.57
N ASP A 180 -16.63 -11.47 21.35
CA ASP A 180 -18.06 -11.22 21.08
C ASP A 180 -18.95 -12.31 21.69
N ASN A 181 -18.49 -13.56 21.73
CA ASN A 181 -19.20 -14.65 22.39
C ASN A 181 -19.17 -14.51 23.93
N ALA A 182 -18.01 -14.20 24.52
CA ALA A 182 -17.90 -13.95 25.96
C ALA A 182 -18.80 -12.80 26.43
N ARG A 183 -18.95 -11.75 25.60
CA ARG A 183 -19.87 -10.64 25.86
C ARG A 183 -21.34 -11.05 25.79
N LYS A 184 -21.73 -11.91 24.84
CA LYS A 184 -23.09 -12.47 24.75
C LYS A 184 -23.42 -13.36 25.95
N GLU A 185 -22.43 -14.09 26.46
CA GLU A 185 -22.55 -14.96 27.63
C GLU A 185 -22.40 -14.19 28.96
N THR A 186 -22.19 -12.87 28.93
CA THR A 186 -21.94 -12.02 30.11
C THR A 186 -20.75 -12.48 30.97
N ASP A 187 -19.77 -13.15 30.37
CA ASP A 187 -18.51 -13.52 31.02
C ASP A 187 -17.51 -12.36 30.94
N PHE A 188 -17.61 -11.46 31.92
CA PHE A 188 -16.80 -10.25 31.99
C PHE A 188 -15.31 -10.55 32.23
N ALA A 189 -14.99 -11.60 33.00
CA ALA A 189 -13.60 -11.97 33.28
C ALA A 189 -12.88 -12.44 32.00
N LYS A 190 -13.54 -13.28 31.20
CA LYS A 190 -13.01 -13.77 29.93
C LYS A 190 -12.94 -12.69 28.87
N SER A 191 -13.93 -11.77 28.84
CA SER A 191 -13.89 -10.59 27.96
C SER A 191 -12.65 -9.72 28.24
N ASP A 192 -12.33 -9.47 29.51
CA ASP A 192 -11.17 -8.63 29.87
C ASP A 192 -9.84 -9.34 29.56
N GLU A 193 -9.74 -10.65 29.79
CA GLU A 193 -8.57 -11.44 29.40
C GLU A 193 -8.30 -11.38 27.89
N ILE A 194 -9.35 -11.51 27.07
CA ILE A 194 -9.22 -11.48 25.61
C ILE A 194 -8.87 -10.07 25.12
N ARG A 195 -9.45 -9.01 25.74
CA ARG A 195 -9.05 -7.62 25.45
C ARG A 195 -7.57 -7.38 25.73
N GLN A 196 -7.06 -7.91 26.84
CA GLN A 196 -5.66 -7.78 27.18
C GLN A 196 -4.78 -8.48 26.15
N LYS A 197 -5.14 -9.71 25.73
CA LYS A 197 -4.43 -10.44 24.66
C LYS A 197 -4.44 -9.70 23.32
N LEU A 198 -5.56 -9.06 22.97
CA LEU A 198 -5.69 -8.25 21.76
C LEU A 198 -4.79 -7.01 21.85
N ASN A 199 -4.79 -6.31 23.00
CA ASN A 199 -3.92 -5.16 23.23
C ASN A 199 -2.44 -5.54 23.21
N GLU A 200 -2.05 -6.64 23.84
CA GLU A 200 -0.68 -7.18 23.82
C GLU A 200 -0.22 -7.53 22.40
N LYS A 201 -1.15 -7.91 21.53
CA LYS A 201 -0.91 -8.17 20.10
C LYS A 201 -1.04 -6.91 19.23
N GLY A 202 -1.19 -5.73 19.83
CA GLY A 202 -1.23 -4.44 19.14
C GLY A 202 -2.60 -4.07 18.55
N TYR A 203 -3.69 -4.63 19.06
CA TYR A 203 -5.05 -4.34 18.63
C TYR A 203 -5.90 -3.77 19.76
N GLU A 204 -6.41 -2.55 19.57
CA GLU A 204 -7.43 -1.95 20.41
C GLU A 204 -8.82 -2.44 20.02
N VAL A 205 -9.69 -2.66 21.00
CA VAL A 205 -11.06 -3.13 20.76
C VAL A 205 -12.09 -2.05 21.06
N LYS A 206 -12.80 -1.60 20.03
CA LYS A 206 -13.94 -0.68 20.15
C LYS A 206 -15.27 -1.45 20.06
N ASN A 207 -16.10 -1.32 21.07
CA ASN A 207 -17.41 -1.97 21.10
C ASN A 207 -18.44 -1.18 20.31
N THR A 208 -19.19 -1.87 19.45
CA THR A 208 -20.37 -1.32 18.78
C THR A 208 -21.60 -2.21 18.99
N PRO A 209 -22.83 -1.72 18.73
CA PRO A 209 -24.03 -2.55 18.75
C PRO A 209 -24.02 -3.73 17.77
N GLY A 210 -23.18 -3.67 16.72
CA GLY A 210 -23.02 -4.71 15.71
C GLY A 210 -21.90 -5.73 15.98
N GLY A 211 -21.19 -5.61 17.11
CA GLY A 211 -20.03 -6.45 17.44
C GLY A 211 -18.80 -5.64 17.83
N SER A 212 -17.70 -6.33 18.14
CA SER A 212 -16.42 -5.70 18.47
C SER A 212 -15.66 -5.35 17.19
N VAL A 213 -15.27 -4.08 17.06
CA VAL A 213 -14.43 -3.55 15.97
C VAL A 213 -13.00 -3.44 16.48
N LEU A 214 -12.02 -3.89 15.70
CA LEU A 214 -10.61 -3.81 16.07
C LEU A 214 -9.96 -2.60 15.38
N GLY A 215 -9.25 -1.78 16.15
CA GLY A 215 -8.26 -0.83 15.64
C GLY A 215 -6.86 -1.36 15.96
N ARG A 216 -5.83 -1.00 15.20
CA ARG A 216 -4.44 -1.27 15.62
C ARG A 216 -3.98 -0.16 16.56
N LEU A 217 -3.33 -0.53 17.66
CA LEU A 217 -2.68 0.42 18.55
C LEU A 217 -1.50 1.09 17.81
N PRO A 218 -1.22 2.37 18.07
CA PRO A 218 -0.12 3.11 17.45
C PRO A 218 1.26 2.58 17.82
#